data_AF-A0A2S6NC07-F1
#
_entry.id   AF-A0A2S6NC07-F1
#
_cell.length_a   1.000
_cell.length_b   1.000
_cell.length_c   1.000
_cell.angle_alpha   90.00
_cell.angle_beta   90.00
_cell.angle_gamma   90.00
#
_symmetry.space_group_name_H-M   'P 1'
#
loop_
_entity.id
_entity.type
_entity.pdbx_description
1 polymer ?
#
loop_
_entity_poly.entity_id
_entity_poly.type
_entity_poly.pdbx_seq_one_letter_code
_entity_poly.pdbx_strand_id
1 'polypeptide(L)'
;MNSNLSEWFKVTQKKLSLSANAATTAPRSNDQNKPQAPIKPAKGGSTKASFRASEFIVYPAHGVGQITAIEEQEVAGFKLELYVISFAKDKMTLKVPTPKVASVGMRKLAEADVVKKALDTLTGRARVKRTMWSRRAQEYEAKINSGDLVSIAEVVRDLYRSEVQPEQSYSERQLYEAALDRMAREIAVVQKLTDSEALKVIEGQLQKSPRRTAKTEEPADDADVEEAA
;
A
#
# COMPACT_ATOMS: atom_id res chain seq x y z
N MET A 1 10.23 -42.09 -8.37
CA MET A 1 11.67 -42.28 -8.09
C MET A 1 12.34 -40.97 -8.48
N ASN A 2 12.42 -40.01 -7.56
CA ASN A 2 13.50 -39.84 -6.57
C ASN A 2 14.84 -39.65 -7.28
N SER A 3 15.65 -38.62 -7.08
CA SER A 3 15.71 -37.43 -6.21
C SER A 3 16.78 -36.54 -6.90
N ASN A 4 16.97 -35.26 -6.63
CA ASN A 4 17.78 -34.82 -5.49
C ASN A 4 17.80 -33.29 -5.48
N LEU A 5 17.28 -32.73 -4.39
CA LEU A 5 16.98 -31.32 -4.16
C LEU A 5 17.88 -30.83 -3.00
N SER A 6 19.20 -31.00 -3.14
CA SER A 6 20.14 -30.90 -2.01
C SER A 6 21.39 -30.04 -2.24
N GLU A 7 21.41 -29.14 -3.23
CA GLU A 7 22.57 -28.27 -3.50
C GLU A 7 22.38 -26.77 -3.17
N TRP A 8 21.36 -26.37 -2.40
CA TRP A 8 21.13 -24.94 -2.10
C TRP A 8 21.06 -24.56 -0.61
N PHE A 9 21.58 -25.39 0.31
CA PHE A 9 21.47 -25.17 1.77
C PHE A 9 22.79 -25.21 2.57
N LYS A 10 23.94 -24.83 1.99
CA LYS A 10 25.25 -24.91 2.69
C LYS A 10 26.18 -23.70 2.53
N VAL A 11 25.68 -22.46 2.61
CA VAL A 11 26.56 -21.27 2.77
C VAL A 11 25.97 -20.25 3.73
N THR A 12 25.89 -20.56 5.03
CA THR A 12 25.93 -19.53 6.09
C THR A 12 26.29 -20.18 7.42
N GLN A 13 27.57 -20.14 7.82
CA GLN A 13 28.10 -20.24 9.20
C GLN A 13 29.61 -20.57 9.13
N LYS A 14 30.49 -19.55 9.25
CA LYS A 14 31.83 -19.63 9.88
C LYS A 14 32.57 -18.28 9.82
N LYS A 15 32.54 -17.50 10.90
CA LYS A 15 33.76 -16.91 11.52
C LYS A 15 33.41 -16.08 12.75
N LEU A 16 33.76 -16.64 13.91
CA LEU A 16 33.98 -15.94 15.17
C LEU A 16 35.48 -16.06 15.50
N SER A 17 35.98 -15.14 16.33
CA SER A 17 37.36 -15.01 16.88
C SER A 17 38.32 -14.24 15.96
N LEU A 18 39.16 -13.29 16.41
CA LEU A 18 39.72 -12.98 17.72
C LEU A 18 40.24 -11.52 17.66
N SER A 19 40.18 -10.72 18.75
CA SER A 19 41.33 -10.00 19.33
C SER A 19 40.88 -8.97 20.38
N ALA A 20 41.48 -9.08 21.56
CA ALA A 20 41.35 -8.21 22.71
C ALA A 20 42.46 -7.15 22.70
N ASN A 21 42.20 -5.97 23.27
CA ASN A 21 43.20 -5.26 24.05
C ASN A 21 42.56 -4.31 25.05
N ALA A 22 43.09 -4.35 26.27
CA ALA A 22 42.67 -3.62 27.45
C ALA A 22 43.49 -2.35 27.65
N ALA A 23 42.91 -1.31 28.24
CA ALA A 23 43.64 -0.36 29.08
C ALA A 23 42.70 0.39 30.05
N THR A 24 43.05 0.24 31.33
CA THR A 24 42.55 0.85 32.57
C THR A 24 42.55 2.38 32.61
N THR A 25 41.55 2.97 33.28
CA THR A 25 41.71 4.06 34.30
C THR A 25 40.37 4.34 34.99
N ALA A 26 40.37 4.33 36.33
CA ALA A 26 39.24 4.69 37.21
C ALA A 26 39.48 6.09 37.84
N PRO A 27 38.63 6.59 38.77
CA PRO A 27 37.36 7.25 38.54
C PRO A 27 37.41 8.75 38.93
N ARG A 28 36.51 9.58 38.39
CA ARG A 28 36.20 10.90 38.99
C ARG A 28 34.70 11.08 39.08
N SER A 29 34.26 11.24 40.32
CA SER A 29 32.98 11.78 40.74
C SER A 29 32.76 13.17 40.15
N ASN A 30 31.57 13.43 39.61
CA ASN A 30 30.88 14.67 39.95
C ASN A 30 29.36 14.53 39.78
N ASP A 31 28.70 14.83 40.88
CA ASP A 31 27.29 15.13 41.08
C ASP A 31 26.81 16.21 40.10
N GLN A 32 25.71 15.98 39.38
CA GLN A 32 24.72 17.01 39.03
C GLN A 32 23.34 16.35 38.77
N ASN A 33 22.59 16.23 39.85
CA ASN A 33 21.16 15.96 39.87
C ASN A 33 20.39 17.23 39.43
N LYS A 34 19.63 17.14 38.32
CA LYS A 34 18.54 18.08 37.99
C LYS A 34 17.33 17.28 37.50
N PRO A 35 16.15 17.44 38.13
CA PRO A 35 14.99 16.59 37.83
C PRO A 35 14.40 16.93 36.45
N GLN A 36 14.49 15.99 35.51
CA GLN A 36 13.74 16.03 34.27
C GLN A 36 12.32 15.53 34.52
N ALA A 37 11.34 16.38 34.19
CA ALA A 37 9.92 16.08 34.21
C ALA A 37 9.60 14.82 33.39
N PRO A 38 8.56 14.05 33.76
CA PRO A 38 8.26 12.79 33.09
C PRO A 38 7.86 13.06 31.63
N ILE A 39 8.72 12.63 30.71
CA ILE A 39 8.39 12.52 29.30
C ILE A 39 7.27 11.48 29.20
N LYS A 40 6.04 11.97 29.06
CA LYS A 40 4.87 11.16 28.70
C LYS A 40 5.23 10.41 27.41
N PRO A 41 5.15 9.07 27.35
CA PRO A 41 5.34 8.38 26.09
C PRO A 41 4.21 8.79 25.15
N ALA A 42 4.57 9.48 24.07
CA ALA A 42 3.67 9.68 22.94
C ALA A 42 3.16 8.31 22.50
N LYS A 43 1.84 8.15 22.46
CA LYS A 43 1.17 6.97 21.91
C LYS A 43 1.45 6.89 20.41
N GLY A 44 2.62 6.39 20.04
CA GLY A 44 2.84 5.76 18.75
C GLY A 44 2.10 4.44 18.76
N GLY A 45 0.86 4.45 18.26
CA GLY A 45 0.00 3.27 18.23
C GLY A 45 0.48 2.22 17.25
N SER A 46 1.58 1.52 17.56
CA SER A 46 1.74 0.14 17.11
C SER A 46 0.94 -0.75 18.06
N THR A 47 -0.39 -0.59 18.08
CA THR A 47 -1.27 -1.59 18.69
C THR A 47 -0.99 -2.90 17.98
N LYS A 48 -0.53 -3.92 18.72
CA LYS A 48 -0.63 -5.32 18.28
C LYS A 48 -2.01 -5.47 17.67
N ALA A 49 -2.08 -5.70 16.36
CA ALA A 49 -3.33 -5.68 15.61
C ALA A 49 -4.13 -6.94 15.93
N SER A 50 -4.73 -6.96 17.11
CA SER A 50 -5.78 -7.90 17.46
C SER A 50 -7.06 -7.42 16.79
N PHE A 51 -7.56 -8.21 15.86
CA PHE A 51 -8.82 -7.94 15.17
C PHE A 51 -9.98 -8.63 15.87
N ARG A 52 -11.18 -8.07 15.73
CA ARG A 52 -12.42 -8.65 16.26
C ARG A 52 -13.25 -9.28 15.15
N ALA A 53 -14.13 -10.21 15.55
CA ALA A 53 -15.17 -10.70 14.64
C ALA A 53 -16.06 -9.54 14.17
N SER A 54 -16.52 -9.63 12.92
CA SER A 54 -17.31 -8.62 12.20
C SER A 54 -16.61 -7.29 11.91
N GLU A 55 -15.31 -7.16 12.18
CA GLU A 55 -14.51 -5.98 11.80
C GLU A 55 -14.13 -6.03 10.30
N PHE A 56 -14.08 -4.85 9.67
CA PHE A 56 -13.57 -4.70 8.30
C PHE A 56 -12.05 -4.49 8.31
N ILE A 57 -11.36 -5.27 7.50
CA ILE A 57 -9.91 -5.26 7.36
C ILE A 57 -9.55 -5.13 5.90
N VAL A 58 -8.32 -4.69 5.62
CA VAL A 58 -7.78 -4.66 4.26
C VAL A 58 -6.67 -5.69 4.15
N TYR A 59 -6.79 -6.55 3.15
CA TYR A 59 -5.79 -7.50 2.73
C TYR A 59 -5.13 -6.96 1.45
N PRO A 60 -3.82 -6.66 1.43
CA PRO A 60 -3.22 -5.94 0.29
C PRO A 60 -3.38 -6.64 -1.06
N ALA A 61 -3.49 -7.98 -1.11
CA ALA A 61 -3.71 -8.72 -2.35
C ALA A 61 -5.19 -8.92 -2.76
N HIS A 62 -6.19 -8.65 -1.90
CA HIS A 62 -7.62 -8.86 -2.19
C HIS A 62 -8.52 -7.64 -1.94
N GLY A 63 -8.01 -6.62 -1.23
CA GLY A 63 -8.74 -5.43 -0.87
C GLY A 63 -9.47 -5.60 0.45
N VAL A 64 -10.65 -5.00 0.57
CA VAL A 64 -11.41 -5.00 1.82
C VAL A 64 -12.10 -6.34 2.02
N GLY A 65 -11.90 -6.93 3.20
CA GLY A 65 -12.58 -8.14 3.66
C GLY A 65 -13.23 -7.90 5.03
N GLN A 66 -14.18 -8.76 5.38
CA GLN A 66 -14.80 -8.76 6.70
C GLN A 66 -14.41 -10.02 7.46
N ILE A 67 -14.03 -9.89 8.72
CA ILE A 67 -13.78 -11.07 9.57
C ILE A 67 -15.14 -11.67 9.95
N THR A 68 -15.42 -12.89 9.51
CA THR A 68 -16.65 -13.60 9.84
C THR A 68 -16.57 -14.19 11.25
N ALA A 69 -15.45 -14.86 11.56
CA ALA A 69 -15.24 -15.53 12.84
C ALA A 69 -13.75 -15.69 13.15
N ILE A 70 -13.44 -15.95 14.42
CA ILE A 70 -12.13 -16.40 14.88
C ILE A 70 -12.31 -17.86 15.27
N GLU A 71 -11.64 -18.76 14.57
CA GLU A 71 -11.72 -20.21 14.78
C GLU A 71 -10.43 -20.72 15.42
N GLU A 72 -10.54 -21.65 16.36
CA GLU A 72 -9.41 -22.44 16.84
C GLU A 72 -9.36 -23.76 16.08
N GLN A 73 -8.23 -24.05 15.43
CA GLN A 73 -7.98 -25.33 14.76
C GLN A 73 -6.73 -25.99 15.32
N GLU A 74 -6.84 -27.28 15.63
CA GLU A 74 -5.69 -28.09 16.02
C GLU A 74 -5.01 -28.66 14.78
N VAL A 75 -3.75 -28.28 14.55
CA VAL A 75 -2.93 -28.78 13.44
C VAL A 75 -1.66 -29.39 14.02
N ALA A 76 -1.43 -30.68 13.76
CA ALA A 76 -0.27 -31.43 14.26
C ALA A 76 -0.10 -31.37 15.80
N GLY A 77 -1.20 -31.38 16.55
CA GLY A 77 -1.19 -31.33 18.03
C GLY A 77 -1.01 -29.94 18.63
N PHE A 78 -0.91 -28.89 17.81
CA PHE A 78 -0.85 -27.50 18.26
C PHE A 78 -2.17 -26.78 17.95
N LYS A 79 -2.73 -26.12 18.96
CA LYS A 79 -3.89 -25.23 18.80
C LYS A 79 -3.45 -23.93 18.15
N LEU A 80 -4.02 -23.61 17.00
CA LEU A 80 -3.80 -22.37 16.28
C LEU A 80 -5.12 -21.60 16.21
N GLU A 81 -5.07 -20.31 16.49
CA GLU A 81 -6.17 -19.39 16.21
C GLU A 81 -6.06 -18.89 14.75
N LEU A 82 -7.19 -18.90 14.04
CA LEU A 82 -7.32 -18.48 12.65
C LEU A 82 -8.42 -17.44 12.51
N TYR A 83 -8.12 -16.38 11.78
CA TYR A 83 -9.11 -15.42 11.30
C TYR A 83 -9.77 -15.96 10.02
N VAL A 84 -11.09 -16.11 10.03
CA VAL A 84 -11.88 -16.40 8.84
C VAL A 84 -12.34 -15.07 8.25
N ILE A 85 -11.83 -14.73 7.07
CA ILE A 85 -12.09 -13.46 6.39
C ILE A 85 -12.90 -13.76 5.13
N SER A 86 -14.02 -13.09 4.95
CA SER A 86 -14.85 -13.15 3.76
C SER A 86 -14.65 -11.92 2.88
N PHE A 87 -14.44 -12.13 1.59
CA PHE A 87 -14.34 -11.09 0.57
C PHE A 87 -15.61 -11.09 -0.28
N ALA A 88 -16.44 -10.04 -0.13
CA ALA A 88 -17.73 -9.95 -0.80
C ALA A 88 -17.63 -9.97 -2.34
N LYS A 89 -16.58 -9.33 -2.88
CA LYS A 89 -16.37 -9.21 -4.33
C LYS A 89 -15.94 -10.52 -4.97
N ASP A 90 -14.92 -11.16 -4.40
CA ASP A 90 -14.33 -12.38 -4.94
C ASP A 90 -15.13 -13.64 -4.54
N LYS A 91 -16.16 -13.48 -3.70
CA LYS A 91 -16.94 -14.57 -3.07
C LYS A 91 -16.03 -15.64 -2.47
N MET A 92 -14.92 -15.21 -1.89
CA MET A 92 -13.86 -16.06 -1.38
C MET A 92 -13.71 -15.87 0.12
N THR A 93 -13.40 -16.96 0.83
CA THR A 93 -13.06 -16.94 2.25
C THR A 93 -11.61 -17.37 2.47
N LEU A 94 -10.83 -16.56 3.16
CA LEU A 94 -9.44 -16.88 3.54
C LEU A 94 -9.34 -17.16 5.04
N LYS A 95 -8.50 -18.15 5.40
CA LYS A 95 -8.14 -18.43 6.79
C LYS A 95 -6.70 -17.99 7.02
N VAL A 96 -6.48 -17.04 7.93
CA VAL A 96 -5.15 -16.51 8.25
C VAL A 96 -4.83 -16.79 9.72
N PRO A 97 -3.74 -17.52 10.03
CA PRO A 97 -3.32 -17.73 11.41
C PRO A 97 -2.95 -16.39 12.08
N THR A 98 -3.37 -16.21 13.34
CA THR A 98 -3.02 -15.03 14.17
C THR A 98 -1.53 -14.65 14.13
N PRO A 99 -0.55 -15.57 14.22
CA PRO A 99 0.87 -15.19 14.17
C PRO A 99 1.33 -14.66 12.81
N LYS A 100 0.62 -14.97 11.71
CA LYS A 100 1.00 -14.54 10.35
C LYS A 100 0.39 -13.20 9.93
N VAL A 101 -0.54 -12.66 10.71
CA VAL A 101 -1.25 -11.40 10.41
C VAL A 101 -0.30 -10.25 10.02
N ALA A 102 0.74 -10.00 10.83
CA ALA A 102 1.70 -8.93 10.57
C ALA A 102 2.56 -9.19 9.33
N SER A 103 2.94 -10.45 9.09
CA SER A 103 3.76 -10.83 7.93
C SER A 103 3.01 -10.72 6.61
N VAL A 104 1.69 -10.91 6.63
CA VAL A 104 0.82 -10.85 5.46
C VAL A 104 0.40 -9.40 5.13
N GLY A 105 0.67 -8.45 6.04
CA GLY A 105 0.33 -7.04 5.83
C GLY A 105 -1.16 -6.75 6.01
N MET A 106 -1.87 -7.55 6.79
CA MET A 106 -3.26 -7.25 7.15
C MET A 106 -3.31 -5.94 7.94
N ARG A 107 -4.20 -5.03 7.52
CA ARG A 107 -4.40 -3.74 8.18
C ARG A 107 -5.86 -3.49 8.50
N LYS A 108 -6.08 -2.54 9.42
CA LYS A 108 -7.42 -1.99 9.66
C LYS A 108 -7.86 -1.12 8.48
N LEU A 109 -9.17 -1.01 8.31
CA LEU A 109 -9.77 -0.09 7.35
C LEU A 109 -9.32 1.35 7.62
N ALA A 110 -9.15 2.14 6.55
CA ALA A 110 -8.84 3.56 6.68
C ALA A 110 -9.96 4.33 7.41
N GLU A 111 -9.56 5.28 8.25
CA GLU A 111 -10.49 6.24 8.85
C GLU A 111 -10.94 7.28 7.80
N ALA A 112 -12.06 7.96 8.08
CA ALA A 112 -12.62 8.98 7.19
C ALA A 112 -11.62 10.09 6.84
N ASP A 113 -10.73 10.46 7.77
CA ASP A 113 -9.68 11.46 7.53
C ASP A 113 -8.66 11.01 6.48
N VAL A 114 -8.30 9.73 6.46
CA VAL A 114 -7.38 9.16 5.47
C VAL A 114 -8.05 9.09 4.11
N VAL A 115 -9.35 8.74 4.07
CA VAL A 115 -10.15 8.78 2.84
C VAL A 115 -10.19 10.20 2.26
N LYS A 116 -10.43 11.21 3.10
CA LYS A 116 -10.41 12.61 2.67
C LYS A 116 -9.06 13.00 2.08
N LYS A 117 -7.95 12.66 2.75
CA LYS A 117 -6.59 12.90 2.22
C LYS A 117 -6.34 12.20 0.89
N ALA A 118 -6.85 10.98 0.72
CA ALA A 118 -6.72 10.23 -0.53
C ALA A 118 -7.51 10.92 -1.67
N LEU A 119 -8.74 11.38 -1.40
CA LEU A 119 -9.53 12.16 -2.36
C LEU A 119 -8.86 13.49 -2.70
N ASP A 120 -8.30 14.20 -1.72
CA ASP A 120 -7.55 15.44 -1.95
C ASP A 120 -6.32 15.16 -2.83
N THR A 121 -5.64 14.03 -2.63
CA THR A 121 -4.48 13.61 -3.43
C THR A 121 -4.86 13.42 -4.91
N LEU A 122 -6.07 12.92 -5.22
CA LEU A 122 -6.58 12.78 -6.59
C LEU A 122 -6.73 14.13 -7.29
N THR A 123 -7.14 15.17 -6.57
CA THR A 123 -7.29 16.52 -7.14
C THR A 123 -5.94 17.20 -7.44
N GLY A 124 -4.86 16.70 -6.85
CA GLY A 124 -3.52 17.21 -7.04
C GLY A 124 -2.99 17.07 -8.47
N ARG A 125 -1.84 17.70 -8.73
CA ARG A 125 -1.13 17.58 -10.01
C ARG A 125 -0.48 16.20 -10.12
N ALA A 126 -0.78 15.45 -11.19
CA ALA A 126 -0.09 14.21 -11.51
C ALA A 126 1.44 14.42 -11.61
N ARG A 127 2.22 13.60 -10.92
CA ARG A 127 3.68 13.70 -10.82
C ARG A 127 4.34 12.51 -11.52
N VAL A 128 4.19 12.45 -12.83
CA VAL A 128 4.75 11.36 -13.64
C VAL A 128 6.27 11.55 -13.81
N LYS A 129 7.06 10.60 -13.31
CA LYS A 129 8.52 10.54 -13.54
C LYS A 129 8.81 10.18 -15.01
N ARG A 130 9.89 10.74 -15.59
CA ARG A 130 10.36 10.44 -16.96
C ARG A 130 11.19 9.14 -17.08
N THR A 131 11.02 8.18 -16.16
CA THR A 131 11.73 6.90 -16.18
C THR A 131 11.03 5.89 -17.10
N MET A 132 11.77 4.85 -17.51
CA MET A 132 11.21 3.75 -18.31
C MET A 132 9.99 3.13 -17.62
N TRP A 133 8.94 2.85 -18.41
CA TRP A 133 7.65 2.33 -17.94
C TRP A 133 7.80 1.11 -17.03
N SER A 134 8.64 0.14 -17.39
CA SER A 134 8.88 -1.08 -16.60
C SER A 134 9.21 -0.78 -15.13
N ARG A 135 10.07 0.22 -14.88
CA ARG A 135 10.43 0.62 -13.50
C ARG A 135 9.28 1.33 -12.79
N ARG A 136 8.49 2.14 -13.51
CA ARG A 136 7.30 2.81 -12.97
C ARG A 136 6.19 1.82 -12.65
N ALA A 137 5.96 0.85 -13.51
CA ALA A 137 4.96 -0.21 -13.33
C ALA A 137 5.25 -1.00 -12.05
N GLN A 138 6.51 -1.39 -11.81
CA GLN A 138 6.92 -2.05 -10.57
C GLN A 138 6.68 -1.16 -9.33
N GLU A 139 7.02 0.14 -9.40
CA GLU A 139 6.75 1.08 -8.30
C GLU A 139 5.24 1.20 -8.01
N TYR A 140 4.41 1.28 -9.05
CA TYR A 140 2.95 1.38 -8.92
C TYR A 140 2.31 0.08 -8.44
N GLU A 141 2.77 -1.07 -8.93
CA GLU A 141 2.34 -2.38 -8.44
C GLU A 141 2.70 -2.55 -6.96
N ALA A 142 3.92 -2.15 -6.56
CA ALA A 142 4.31 -2.13 -5.16
C ALA A 142 3.42 -1.20 -4.31
N LYS A 143 3.03 -0.04 -4.83
CA LYS A 143 2.07 0.87 -4.15
C LYS A 143 0.68 0.23 -4.02
N ILE A 144 0.18 -0.43 -5.04
CA ILE A 144 -1.12 -1.14 -4.99
C ILE A 144 -1.05 -2.29 -3.96
N ASN A 145 0.03 -3.07 -3.98
CA ASN A 145 0.25 -4.20 -3.08
C ASN A 145 0.69 -3.78 -1.67
N SER A 146 1.06 -2.52 -1.44
CA SER A 146 1.29 -1.99 -0.09
C SER A 146 -0.02 -1.91 0.70
N GLY A 147 -1.13 -1.81 -0.02
CA GLY A 147 -2.46 -1.63 0.54
C GLY A 147 -2.70 -0.25 1.13
N ASP A 148 -1.78 0.72 1.07
CA ASP A 148 -2.03 2.08 1.58
C ASP A 148 -2.93 2.89 0.64
N LEU A 149 -4.01 3.47 1.18
CA LEU A 149 -5.02 4.18 0.39
C LEU A 149 -4.46 5.42 -0.30
N VAL A 150 -3.57 6.17 0.37
CA VAL A 150 -2.96 7.38 -0.22
C VAL A 150 -2.02 6.99 -1.37
N SER A 151 -1.21 5.95 -1.17
CA SER A 151 -0.34 5.41 -2.22
C SER A 151 -1.12 4.90 -3.44
N ILE A 152 -2.26 4.25 -3.24
CA ILE A 152 -3.15 3.83 -4.33
C ILE A 152 -3.72 5.06 -5.06
N ALA A 153 -4.17 6.08 -4.32
CA ALA A 153 -4.70 7.31 -4.91
C ALA A 153 -3.66 8.03 -5.80
N GLU A 154 -2.38 8.00 -5.44
CA GLU A 154 -1.32 8.52 -6.31
C GLU A 154 -1.22 7.77 -7.64
N VAL A 155 -1.34 6.44 -7.62
CA VAL A 155 -1.31 5.61 -8.84
C VAL A 155 -2.52 5.91 -9.72
N VAL A 156 -3.72 6.00 -9.13
CA VAL A 156 -4.96 6.37 -9.85
C VAL A 156 -4.79 7.75 -10.49
N ARG A 157 -4.32 8.75 -9.74
CA ARG A 157 -4.06 10.10 -10.27
C ARG A 157 -3.04 10.12 -11.40
N ASP A 158 -1.93 9.38 -11.27
CA ASP A 158 -0.82 9.43 -12.22
C ASP A 158 -1.09 8.61 -13.49
N LEU A 159 -1.94 7.59 -13.43
CA LEU A 159 -2.35 6.77 -14.58
C LEU A 159 -3.64 7.28 -15.25
N TYR A 160 -4.43 8.09 -14.57
CA TYR A 160 -5.67 8.64 -15.12
C TYR A 160 -5.39 9.52 -16.36
N ARG A 161 -6.04 9.20 -17.48
CA ARG A 161 -6.02 9.98 -18.71
C ARG A 161 -7.45 10.33 -19.13
N SER A 162 -7.62 11.53 -19.68
CA SER A 162 -8.89 11.93 -20.29
C SER A 162 -9.11 11.22 -21.62
N GLU A 163 -10.36 11.01 -22.01
CA GLU A 163 -10.75 10.40 -23.31
C GLU A 163 -10.23 11.16 -24.54
N VAL A 164 -9.89 12.45 -24.38
CA VAL A 164 -9.29 13.30 -25.43
C VAL A 164 -7.81 12.97 -25.67
N GLN A 165 -7.15 12.27 -24.75
CA GLN A 165 -5.75 11.86 -24.90
C GLN A 165 -5.64 10.49 -25.58
N PRO A 166 -4.50 10.19 -26.23
CA PRO A 166 -4.25 8.88 -26.82
C PRO A 166 -4.52 7.74 -25.83
N GLU A 167 -5.11 6.65 -26.36
CA GLU A 167 -5.49 5.49 -25.57
C GLU A 167 -4.30 4.95 -24.78
N GLN A 168 -4.58 4.59 -23.54
CA GLN A 168 -3.60 4.07 -22.61
C GLN A 168 -3.11 2.68 -23.06
N SER A 169 -1.83 2.36 -22.81
CA SER A 169 -1.32 1.01 -23.06
C SER A 169 -2.13 -0.02 -22.28
N TYR A 170 -2.35 -1.22 -22.83
CA TYR A 170 -3.10 -2.28 -22.15
C TYR A 170 -2.57 -2.56 -20.73
N SER A 171 -1.24 -2.61 -20.58
CA SER A 171 -0.59 -2.81 -19.28
C SER A 171 -0.78 -1.64 -18.31
N GLU A 172 -0.87 -0.41 -18.82
CA GLU A 172 -1.15 0.78 -18.00
C GLU A 172 -2.62 0.77 -17.53
N ARG A 173 -3.55 0.40 -18.42
CA ARG A 173 -4.98 0.30 -18.14
C ARG A 173 -5.27 -0.75 -17.06
N GLN A 174 -4.66 -1.92 -17.16
CA GLN A 174 -4.84 -2.99 -16.18
C GLN A 174 -4.41 -2.55 -14.77
N LEU A 175 -3.33 -1.77 -14.67
CA LEU A 175 -2.85 -1.25 -13.39
C LEU A 175 -3.75 -0.14 -12.84
N TYR A 176 -4.28 0.71 -13.71
CA TYR A 176 -5.28 1.72 -13.36
C TYR A 176 -6.58 1.08 -12.84
N GLU A 177 -7.12 0.09 -13.55
CA GLU A 177 -8.33 -0.63 -13.14
C GLU A 177 -8.12 -1.34 -11.80
N ALA A 178 -6.98 -2.00 -11.60
CA ALA A 178 -6.64 -2.62 -10.32
C ALA A 178 -6.58 -1.59 -9.17
N ALA A 179 -5.92 -0.45 -9.38
CA ALA A 179 -5.84 0.62 -8.39
C ALA A 179 -7.23 1.23 -8.08
N LEU A 180 -8.01 1.49 -9.11
CA LEU A 180 -9.36 2.06 -9.00
C LEU A 180 -10.30 1.12 -8.23
N ASP A 181 -10.30 -0.17 -8.56
CA ASP A 181 -11.12 -1.17 -7.90
C ASP A 181 -10.70 -1.34 -6.42
N ARG A 182 -9.42 -1.21 -6.07
CA ARG A 182 -8.98 -1.23 -4.66
C ARG A 182 -9.40 0.01 -3.89
N MET A 183 -9.24 1.18 -4.48
CA MET A 183 -9.64 2.45 -3.87
C MET A 183 -11.16 2.53 -3.68
N ALA A 184 -11.94 2.17 -4.71
CA ALA A 184 -13.39 2.20 -4.67
C ALA A 184 -13.96 1.32 -3.55
N ARG A 185 -13.41 0.10 -3.38
CA ARG A 185 -13.84 -0.82 -2.31
C ARG A 185 -13.63 -0.25 -0.92
N GLU A 186 -12.51 0.42 -0.68
CA GLU A 186 -12.24 1.03 0.62
C GLU A 186 -13.15 2.23 0.89
N ILE A 187 -13.34 3.09 -0.11
CA ILE A 187 -14.23 4.25 0.01
C ILE A 187 -15.68 3.82 0.21
N ALA A 188 -16.14 2.79 -0.50
CA ALA A 188 -17.49 2.24 -0.39
C ALA A 188 -17.79 1.81 1.05
N VAL A 189 -16.89 1.06 1.69
CA VAL A 189 -17.09 0.58 3.06
C VAL A 189 -17.00 1.72 4.08
N VAL A 190 -16.07 2.66 3.92
CA VAL A 190 -15.92 3.79 4.86
C VAL A 190 -17.09 4.76 4.78
N GLN A 191 -17.56 5.09 3.57
CA GLN A 191 -18.65 6.04 3.36
C GLN A 191 -20.04 5.37 3.36
N LYS A 192 -20.09 4.03 3.50
CA LYS A 192 -21.33 3.23 3.41
C LYS A 192 -22.09 3.46 2.10
N LEU A 193 -21.34 3.54 1.01
CA LEU A 193 -21.85 3.71 -0.35
C LEU A 193 -21.77 2.38 -1.12
N THR A 194 -22.49 2.30 -2.22
CA THR A 194 -22.30 1.20 -3.18
C THR A 194 -21.02 1.39 -3.99
N ASP A 195 -20.44 0.30 -4.52
CA ASP A 195 -19.24 0.35 -5.36
C ASP A 195 -19.38 1.36 -6.52
N SER A 196 -20.57 1.42 -7.15
CA SER A 196 -20.85 2.32 -8.27
C SER A 196 -20.92 3.80 -7.85
N GLU A 197 -21.42 4.11 -6.66
CA GLU A 197 -21.41 5.47 -6.11
C GLU A 197 -20.00 5.89 -5.72
N ALA A 198 -19.21 5.00 -5.12
CA ALA A 198 -17.82 5.27 -4.79
C ALA A 198 -17.00 5.59 -6.05
N LEU A 199 -17.22 4.87 -7.16
CA LEU A 199 -16.60 5.16 -8.45
C LEU A 199 -16.96 6.56 -8.96
N LYS A 200 -18.24 6.95 -8.91
CA LYS A 200 -18.68 8.30 -9.31
C LYS A 200 -18.02 9.39 -8.48
N VAL A 201 -17.84 9.16 -7.17
CA VAL A 201 -17.13 10.10 -6.29
C VAL A 201 -15.67 10.24 -6.71
N ILE A 202 -14.99 9.12 -6.96
CA ILE A 202 -13.58 9.11 -7.40
C ILE A 202 -13.44 9.84 -8.74
N GLU A 203 -14.25 9.47 -9.74
CA GLU A 203 -14.27 10.11 -11.05
C GLU A 203 -14.53 11.61 -10.94
N GLY A 204 -15.52 12.01 -10.14
CA GLY A 204 -15.84 13.42 -9.90
C GLY A 204 -14.69 14.22 -9.29
N GLN A 205 -13.84 13.61 -8.46
CA GLN A 205 -12.63 14.28 -7.96
C GLN A 205 -11.50 14.32 -9.00
N LEU A 206 -11.33 13.25 -9.78
CA LEU A 206 -10.37 13.22 -10.90
C LEU A 206 -10.71 14.28 -11.94
N GLN A 207 -12.00 14.61 -12.14
CA GLN A 207 -12.41 15.65 -13.07
C GLN A 207 -11.92 17.05 -12.68
N LYS A 208 -11.71 17.31 -11.39
CA LYS A 208 -11.34 18.63 -10.84
C LYS A 208 -9.84 18.94 -10.91
N SER A 209 -9.01 17.99 -11.34
CA SER A 209 -7.55 18.18 -11.35
C SER A 209 -7.11 19.29 -12.32
N PRO A 210 -6.30 20.28 -11.87
CA PRO A 210 -6.06 21.56 -12.54
C PRO A 210 -5.25 21.49 -13.85
N ARG A 211 -4.74 20.32 -14.26
CA ARG A 211 -4.03 20.18 -15.54
C ARG A 211 -4.98 20.00 -16.73
N ARG A 212 -6.28 19.85 -16.50
CA ARG A 212 -7.18 19.35 -17.53
C ARG A 212 -7.85 20.42 -18.38
N THR A 213 -7.94 21.65 -17.89
CA THR A 213 -8.47 22.79 -18.65
C THR A 213 -7.41 23.53 -19.46
N ALA A 214 -6.11 23.28 -19.23
CA ALA A 214 -5.03 24.07 -19.80
C ALA A 214 -4.43 23.50 -21.11
N LYS A 215 -5.05 22.50 -21.75
CA LYS A 215 -4.51 21.90 -22.99
C LYS A 215 -5.54 21.68 -24.10
N THR A 216 -6.61 22.47 -24.12
CA THR A 216 -7.65 22.41 -25.17
C THR A 216 -7.70 23.67 -26.04
N GLU A 217 -6.85 24.67 -25.80
CA GLU A 217 -6.78 25.87 -26.66
C GLU A 217 -5.33 26.18 -27.04
N GLU A 218 -4.76 25.42 -27.97
CA GLU A 218 -3.82 25.94 -28.98
C GLU A 218 -3.95 25.05 -30.22
N PRO A 219 -4.53 25.53 -31.33
CA PRO A 219 -4.31 24.90 -32.63
C PRO A 219 -2.87 25.22 -33.03
N ALA A 220 -2.04 24.18 -33.20
CA ALA A 220 -0.77 24.31 -33.89
C ALA A 220 -1.08 24.42 -35.40
N ASP A 221 -1.48 25.61 -35.82
CA ASP A 221 -1.26 26.07 -37.18
C ASP A 221 0.22 26.44 -37.29
N ASP A 222 0.99 25.64 -38.02
CA ASP A 222 2.19 26.14 -38.72
C ASP A 222 2.34 25.31 -39.99
N ALA A 223 1.78 25.87 -41.05
CA ALA A 223 2.10 25.55 -42.43
C ALA A 223 3.26 26.44 -42.90
N ASP A 224 4.14 25.82 -43.72
CA ASP A 224 5.16 26.38 -44.62
C ASP A 224 6.41 27.01 -43.95
N VAL A 225 7.66 26.82 -44.41
CA VAL A 225 8.21 27.09 -45.76
C VAL A 225 9.57 26.36 -45.96
N GLU A 226 9.67 25.56 -47.04
CA GLU A 226 10.68 25.55 -48.14
C GLU A 226 12.23 25.43 -47.94
N GLU A 227 12.79 24.43 -48.65
CA GLU A 227 14.01 24.33 -49.50
C GLU A 227 15.35 25.07 -49.21
N ALA A 228 16.46 24.30 -49.18
CA ALA A 228 17.79 24.55 -49.78
C ALA A 228 18.79 23.50 -49.25
N ALA A 229 19.74 22.88 -49.96
CA ALA A 229 20.22 22.84 -51.34
C ALA A 229 20.98 21.51 -51.52
#